data_AF-A0A842MCG9-F1
#
_entry.id   AF-A0A842MCG9-F1
#
_cell.length_a   1.000
_cell.length_b   1.000
_cell.length_c   1.000
_cell.angle_alpha   90.00
_cell.angle_beta   90.00
_cell.angle_gamma   90.00
#
_symmetry.space_group_name_H-M   'P 1'
#
loop_
_entity.id
_entity.type
_entity.pdbx_description
1 polymer ?
#
loop_
_entity_poly.entity_id
_entity_poly.type
_entity_poly.pdbx_seq_one_letter_code
_entity_poly.pdbx_strand_id
1 'polypeptide(L)'
;VCIDVGGGERGAMALAQIAPLMDQVGYTLLYVVNPYQPSTASLDGVQRLLQGLERASKTKVTALVANPHLMEGTTPDVVVAGYEKVNAFSQALGIPILFVGISSALYNEVATVFDDTGALLWPIERMVLMPWEKR
;
A
#
# COMPACT_ATOMS: atom_id res chain seq x y z
N VAL A 1 5.05 14.69 10.71
CA VAL A 1 5.08 15.11 9.29
C VAL A 1 4.68 13.91 8.45
N CYS A 2 3.84 14.09 7.43
CA CYS A 2 3.57 13.04 6.43
C CYS A 2 4.24 13.47 5.12
N ILE A 3 5.03 12.58 4.53
CA ILE A 3 5.75 12.84 3.28
C ILE A 3 5.24 11.82 2.27
N ASP A 4 4.63 12.30 1.20
CA ASP A 4 4.35 11.48 0.03
C ASP A 4 5.57 11.47 -0.89
N VAL A 5 6.02 10.29 -1.27
CA VAL A 5 7.14 10.09 -2.18
C VAL A 5 6.70 9.22 -3.33
N GLY A 6 7.14 9.58 -4.54
CA GLY A 6 6.82 8.81 -5.72
C GLY A 6 7.19 7.33 -5.57
N GLY A 7 6.41 6.45 -6.19
CA GLY A 7 6.65 5.01 -6.14
C GLY A 7 7.97 4.60 -6.81
N GLY A 8 8.56 3.52 -6.29
CA GLY A 8 9.76 2.90 -6.85
C GLY A 8 11.07 3.63 -6.53
N GLU A 9 12.15 3.18 -7.15
CA GLU A 9 13.53 3.58 -6.81
C GLU A 9 13.77 5.09 -6.96
N ARG A 10 13.25 5.70 -8.04
CA ARG A 10 13.48 7.13 -8.33
C ARG A 10 12.76 8.05 -7.34
N GLY A 11 11.52 7.76 -6.98
CA GLY A 11 10.78 8.59 -6.04
C GLY A 11 11.31 8.46 -4.61
N ALA A 12 11.77 7.26 -4.25
CA ALA A 12 12.37 6.98 -2.95
C ALA A 12 13.74 7.64 -2.74
N MET A 13 14.47 7.97 -3.82
CA MET A 13 15.79 8.61 -3.74
C MET A 13 15.78 9.96 -3.00
N ALA A 14 14.64 10.66 -3.01
CA ALA A 14 14.47 11.90 -2.26
C ALA A 14 14.67 11.71 -0.74
N LEU A 15 14.31 10.53 -0.21
CA LEU A 15 14.47 10.21 1.21
C LEU A 15 15.93 10.05 1.63
N ALA A 16 16.85 9.72 0.71
CA ALA A 16 18.25 9.45 1.02
C ALA A 16 18.98 10.62 1.68
N GLN A 17 18.56 11.85 1.38
CA GLN A 17 19.14 13.06 1.95
C GLN A 17 18.73 13.29 3.41
N ILE A 18 17.55 12.79 3.79
CA ILE A 18 16.98 12.95 5.13
C ILE A 18 17.01 11.67 5.96
N ALA A 19 17.44 10.53 5.39
CA ALA A 19 17.53 9.24 6.08
C ALA A 19 18.26 9.30 7.44
N PRO A 20 19.42 9.98 7.59
CA PRO A 20 20.08 10.08 8.90
C PRO A 20 19.22 10.77 9.97
N LEU A 21 18.41 11.76 9.57
CA LEU A 21 17.50 12.44 10.48
C LEU A 21 16.32 11.53 10.84
N MET A 22 15.77 10.81 9.85
CA MET A 22 14.70 9.84 10.06
C MET A 22 15.12 8.75 11.05
N ASP A 23 16.35 8.22 10.93
CA ASP A 23 16.89 7.22 11.84
C ASP A 23 17.03 7.76 13.28
N GLN A 24 17.39 9.04 13.45
CA GLN A 24 17.51 9.67 14.76
C GLN A 24 16.17 9.87 15.49
N VAL A 25 15.13 10.25 14.75
CA VAL A 25 13.81 10.57 15.34
C VAL A 25 12.83 9.40 15.30
N GLY A 26 13.16 8.34 14.56
CA GLY A 26 12.27 7.23 14.25
C GLY A 26 11.30 7.57 13.13
N TYR A 27 10.91 6.56 12.35
CA TYR A 27 9.96 6.72 11.25
C TYR A 27 9.12 5.47 11.05
N THR A 28 8.00 5.67 10.34
CA THR A 28 7.21 4.60 9.74
C THR A 28 7.18 4.85 8.25
N LEU A 29 7.77 3.92 7.49
CA LEU A 29 7.77 3.96 6.03
C LEU A 29 6.76 2.94 5.52
N LEU A 30 5.66 3.46 4.95
CA LEU A 30 4.57 2.67 4.41
C LEU A 30 4.82 2.37 2.94
N TYR A 31 4.81 1.08 2.57
CA TYR A 31 4.81 0.68 1.17
C TYR A 31 3.40 0.26 0.74
N VAL A 32 2.80 1.06 -0.13
CA VAL A 32 1.44 0.83 -0.63
C VAL A 32 1.48 -0.17 -1.79
N VAL A 33 0.89 -1.34 -1.59
CA VAL A 33 0.91 -2.46 -2.53
C VAL A 33 -0.48 -2.65 -3.12
N ASN A 34 -0.63 -2.40 -4.41
CA ASN A 34 -1.80 -2.83 -5.15
C ASN A 34 -1.52 -4.18 -5.84
N PRO A 35 -2.13 -5.29 -5.42
CA PRO A 35 -1.86 -6.63 -5.95
C PRO A 35 -2.33 -6.85 -7.39
N TYR A 36 -3.01 -5.86 -7.98
CA TYR A 36 -3.53 -5.86 -9.35
C TYR A 36 -2.68 -5.07 -10.33
N GLN A 37 -1.69 -4.32 -9.86
CA GLN A 37 -0.73 -3.70 -10.77
C GLN A 37 0.29 -4.74 -11.26
N PRO A 38 0.66 -4.75 -12.56
CA PRO A 38 1.59 -5.75 -13.09
C PRO A 38 2.91 -5.87 -12.33
N SER A 39 3.43 -4.74 -11.82
CA SER A 39 4.72 -4.69 -11.11
C SER A 39 4.68 -5.22 -9.68
N THR A 40 3.49 -5.33 -9.08
CA THR A 40 3.26 -5.79 -7.70
C THR A 40 2.27 -6.97 -7.66
N ALA A 41 2.05 -7.62 -8.80
CA ALA A 41 1.14 -8.76 -8.93
C ALA A 41 1.75 -10.09 -8.42
N SER A 42 3.02 -10.12 -8.02
CA SER A 42 3.69 -11.30 -7.46
C SER A 42 4.64 -10.91 -6.33
N LEU A 43 4.97 -11.89 -5.48
CA LEU A 43 5.94 -11.70 -4.39
C LEU A 43 7.30 -11.23 -4.94
N ASP A 44 7.80 -11.84 -6.01
CA ASP A 44 9.06 -11.45 -6.64
C ASP A 44 9.03 -9.99 -7.13
N GLY A 45 7.89 -9.56 -7.72
CA GLY A 45 7.70 -8.20 -8.18
C GLY A 45 7.77 -7.20 -7.02
N VAL A 46 7.03 -7.48 -5.95
CA VAL A 46 7.00 -6.67 -4.72
C VAL A 46 8.40 -6.63 -4.08
N GLN A 47 9.04 -7.78 -3.90
CA GLN A 47 10.36 -7.88 -3.27
C GLN A 47 11.44 -7.12 -4.07
N ARG A 48 11.43 -7.23 -5.39
CA ARG A 48 12.36 -6.50 -6.26
C ARG A 48 12.20 -4.99 -6.13
N LEU A 49 10.95 -4.49 -6.14
CA LEU A 49 10.67 -3.06 -5.99
C LEU A 49 11.04 -2.56 -4.59
N LEU A 50 10.70 -3.33 -3.56
CA LEU A 50 11.04 -3.06 -2.17
C LEU A 50 12.57 -2.91 -2.00
N GLN A 51 13.35 -3.87 -2.49
CA GLN A 51 14.81 -3.83 -2.40
C GLN A 51 15.41 -2.61 -3.13
N GLY A 52 14.87 -2.27 -4.31
CA GLY A 52 15.28 -1.07 -5.04
C GLY A 52 14.98 0.22 -4.26
N LEU A 53 13.78 0.30 -3.69
CA LEU A 53 13.34 1.42 -2.87
C LEU A 53 14.23 1.60 -1.63
N GLU A 54 14.46 0.54 -0.87
CA GLU A 54 15.28 0.59 0.35
C GLU A 54 16.73 0.97 0.03
N ARG A 55 17.28 0.42 -1.06
CA ARG A 55 18.64 0.76 -1.51
C ARG A 55 18.77 2.23 -1.89
N ALA A 56 17.84 2.77 -2.67
CA ALA A 56 17.90 4.15 -3.12
C ALA A 56 17.59 5.16 -2.02
N SER A 57 16.63 4.85 -1.13
CA SER A 57 16.26 5.73 -0.01
C SER A 57 17.20 5.64 1.18
N LYS A 58 18.00 4.57 1.31
CA LYS A 58 18.77 4.24 2.52
C LYS A 58 17.89 4.09 3.77
N THR A 59 16.65 3.66 3.59
CA THR A 59 15.67 3.44 4.66
C THR A 59 15.07 2.04 4.55
N LYS A 60 14.36 1.60 5.58
CA LYS A 60 13.66 0.30 5.62
C LYS A 60 12.15 0.50 5.62
N VAL A 61 11.44 -0.29 4.82
CA VAL A 61 9.98 -0.31 4.88
C VAL A 61 9.57 -0.96 6.20
N THR A 62 8.73 -0.27 6.95
CA THR A 62 8.29 -0.73 8.27
C THR A 62 6.95 -1.44 8.22
N ALA A 63 6.12 -1.12 7.21
CA ALA A 63 4.80 -1.70 7.05
C ALA A 63 4.30 -1.63 5.61
N LEU A 64 3.39 -2.54 5.28
CA LEU A 64 2.64 -2.55 4.04
C LEU A 64 1.26 -1.91 4.23
N VAL A 65 0.75 -1.31 3.16
CA VAL A 65 -0.67 -0.97 3.02
C VAL A 65 -1.21 -1.79 1.85
N ALA A 66 -2.17 -2.67 2.12
CA ALA A 66 -2.87 -3.40 1.07
C ALA A 66 -3.83 -2.45 0.37
N ASN A 67 -3.67 -2.25 -0.94
CA ASN A 67 -4.53 -1.38 -1.74
C ASN A 67 -5.15 -2.16 -2.91
N PRO A 68 -6.07 -3.11 -2.63
CA PRO A 68 -6.70 -3.96 -3.65
C PRO A 68 -7.74 -3.17 -4.45
N HIS A 69 -7.25 -2.35 -5.39
CA HIS A 69 -8.07 -1.41 -6.12
C HIS A 69 -8.00 -1.63 -7.64
N LEU A 70 -9.17 -1.73 -8.27
CA LEU A 70 -9.40 -1.89 -9.72
C LEU A 70 -10.26 -0.75 -10.31
N MET A 71 -10.21 0.44 -9.72
CA MET A 71 -11.08 1.57 -10.09
C MET A 71 -12.57 1.16 -9.99
N GLU A 72 -13.36 1.38 -11.04
CA GLU A 72 -14.77 0.99 -11.13
C GLU A 72 -15.00 -0.52 -11.00
N GLY A 73 -13.96 -1.35 -11.25
CA GLY A 73 -14.01 -2.79 -11.07
C GLY A 73 -13.76 -3.26 -9.63
N THR A 74 -13.65 -2.36 -8.67
CA THR A 74 -13.44 -2.72 -7.26
C THR A 74 -14.75 -3.18 -6.64
N THR A 75 -14.83 -4.46 -6.28
CA THR A 75 -15.95 -5.08 -5.55
C THR A 75 -15.46 -5.58 -4.17
N PRO A 76 -16.36 -5.93 -3.24
CA PRO A 76 -15.96 -6.55 -1.97
C PRO A 76 -15.09 -7.80 -2.16
N ASP A 77 -15.44 -8.68 -3.10
CA ASP A 77 -14.65 -9.88 -3.42
C ASP A 77 -13.25 -9.54 -3.92
N VAL A 78 -13.13 -8.50 -4.75
CA VAL A 78 -11.83 -7.97 -5.22
C VAL A 78 -11.01 -7.43 -4.05
N VAL A 79 -11.64 -6.79 -3.07
CA VAL A 79 -10.93 -6.32 -1.87
C VAL A 79 -10.40 -7.49 -1.05
N VAL A 80 -11.25 -8.50 -0.78
CA VAL A 80 -10.89 -9.70 0.01
C VAL A 80 -9.74 -10.46 -0.66
N ALA A 81 -9.91 -10.87 -1.92
CA ALA A 81 -8.88 -11.65 -2.64
C ALA A 81 -7.56 -10.88 -2.78
N GLY A 82 -7.65 -9.56 -2.95
CA GLY A 82 -6.47 -8.71 -3.04
C GLY A 82 -5.75 -8.59 -1.69
N TYR A 83 -6.50 -8.45 -0.59
CA TYR A 83 -5.92 -8.45 0.76
C TYR A 83 -5.22 -9.77 1.07
N GLU A 84 -5.86 -10.91 0.83
CA GLU A 84 -5.27 -12.24 1.08
C GLU A 84 -3.92 -12.40 0.37
N LYS A 85 -3.83 -11.93 -0.88
CA LYS A 85 -2.59 -11.94 -1.65
C LYS A 85 -1.51 -11.05 -1.05
N VAL A 86 -1.86 -9.84 -0.61
CA VAL A 86 -0.89 -8.95 0.08
C VAL A 86 -0.51 -9.52 1.45
N ASN A 87 -1.42 -10.19 2.15
CA ASN A 87 -1.15 -10.86 3.43
C ASN A 87 -0.13 -11.99 3.27
N ALA A 88 -0.24 -12.79 2.20
CA ALA A 88 0.77 -13.77 1.86
C ALA A 88 2.15 -13.13 1.60
N PHE A 89 2.19 -11.98 0.92
CA PHE A 89 3.45 -11.25 0.72
C PHE A 89 4.01 -10.69 2.04
N SER A 90 3.15 -10.14 2.89
CA SER A 90 3.49 -9.64 4.22
C SER A 90 4.17 -10.71 5.07
N GLN A 91 3.59 -11.91 5.12
CA GLN A 91 4.15 -13.04 5.85
C GLN A 91 5.52 -13.48 5.28
N ALA A 92 5.64 -13.56 3.95
CA ALA A 92 6.89 -13.96 3.31
C ALA A 92 8.03 -12.93 3.50
N LEU A 93 7.69 -11.65 3.52
CA LEU A 93 8.65 -10.54 3.70
C LEU A 93 8.95 -10.25 5.18
N GLY A 94 8.12 -10.74 6.10
CA GLY A 94 8.21 -10.39 7.53
C GLY A 94 7.87 -8.92 7.82
N ILE A 95 7.09 -8.27 6.95
CA ILE A 95 6.70 -6.86 7.08
C ILE A 95 5.19 -6.80 7.35
N PRO A 96 4.72 -6.23 8.47
CA PRO A 96 3.30 -6.23 8.83
C PRO A 96 2.45 -5.37 7.88
N ILE A 97 1.18 -5.74 7.70
CA ILE A 97 0.16 -4.86 7.08
C ILE A 97 -0.45 -3.99 8.18
N LEU A 98 -0.46 -2.67 7.99
CA LEU A 98 -1.14 -1.76 8.92
C LEU A 98 -2.59 -1.49 8.52
N PHE A 99 -2.85 -1.36 7.22
CA PHE A 99 -4.17 -0.99 6.72
C PHE A 99 -4.51 -1.68 5.41
N VAL A 100 -5.81 -1.84 5.17
CA VAL A 100 -6.39 -2.17 3.87
C VAL A 100 -7.13 -0.93 3.36
N GLY A 101 -6.60 -0.28 2.33
CA GLY A 101 -7.24 0.86 1.70
C GLY A 101 -8.44 0.42 0.87
N ILE A 102 -9.62 0.97 1.18
CA ILE A 102 -10.86 0.64 0.49
C ILE A 102 -11.64 1.91 0.15
N SER A 103 -12.44 1.87 -0.92
CA SER A 103 -13.38 2.95 -1.20
C SER A 103 -14.36 3.11 -0.04
N SER A 104 -14.60 4.33 0.44
CA SER A 104 -15.60 4.59 1.49
C SER A 104 -16.98 4.03 1.14
N ALA A 105 -17.33 3.98 -0.14
CA ALA A 105 -18.60 3.41 -0.62
C ALA A 105 -18.73 1.90 -0.36
N LEU A 106 -17.62 1.16 -0.27
CA LEU A 106 -17.59 -0.28 -0.05
C LEU A 106 -17.40 -0.66 1.42
N TYR A 107 -17.22 0.31 2.32
CA TYR A 107 -16.83 0.06 3.71
C TYR A 107 -17.77 -0.91 4.42
N ASN A 108 -19.08 -0.67 4.36
CA ASN A 108 -20.06 -1.49 5.07
C ASN A 108 -20.08 -2.94 4.54
N GLU A 109 -20.01 -3.13 3.23
CA GLU A 109 -20.01 -4.45 2.61
C GLU A 109 -18.74 -5.23 2.97
N VAL A 110 -17.59 -4.57 2.86
CA VAL A 110 -16.28 -5.20 3.15
C VAL A 110 -16.14 -5.50 4.65
N ALA A 111 -16.53 -4.58 5.53
CA ALA A 111 -16.42 -4.74 6.98
C ALA A 111 -17.13 -6.01 7.48
N THR A 112 -18.33 -6.30 6.95
CA THR A 112 -19.07 -7.51 7.32
C THR A 112 -18.36 -8.83 6.97
N VAL A 113 -17.46 -8.81 5.99
CA VAL A 113 -16.69 -9.98 5.54
C VAL A 113 -15.29 -10.01 6.17
N PHE A 114 -14.76 -8.86 6.59
CA PHE A 114 -13.39 -8.70 7.09
C PHE A 114 -13.22 -8.85 8.60
N ASP A 115 -14.30 -8.89 9.39
CA ASP A 115 -14.24 -8.95 10.86
C ASP A 115 -13.33 -10.08 11.39
N ASP A 116 -13.23 -11.21 10.68
CA ASP A 116 -12.42 -12.37 11.08
C ASP A 116 -10.91 -12.22 10.77
N THR A 117 -10.52 -11.22 9.98
CA THR A 117 -9.12 -11.06 9.52
C THR A 117 -8.24 -10.27 10.50
N GLY A 118 -8.86 -9.47 11.39
CA GLY A 118 -8.16 -8.53 12.27
C GLY A 118 -7.49 -7.36 11.53
N ALA A 119 -7.70 -7.21 10.22
CA ALA A 119 -7.12 -6.14 9.44
C ALA A 119 -7.87 -4.82 9.63
N LEU A 120 -7.14 -3.71 9.72
CA LEU A 120 -7.75 -2.39 9.86
C LEU A 120 -8.14 -1.84 8.47
N LEU A 121 -9.44 -1.75 8.22
CA LEU A 121 -9.97 -1.12 7.01
C LEU A 121 -9.82 0.40 7.09
N TRP A 122 -9.20 0.99 6.07
CA TRP A 122 -9.05 2.43 5.94
C TRP A 122 -9.92 2.95 4.79
N PRO A 123 -11.05 3.63 5.07
CA PRO A 123 -11.90 4.19 4.03
C PRO A 123 -11.19 5.37 3.34
N ILE A 124 -11.24 5.39 2.01
CA ILE A 124 -10.60 6.39 1.15
C ILE A 124 -11.66 7.00 0.24
N GLU A 125 -11.67 8.33 0.17
CA GLU A 125 -12.44 9.08 -0.81
C GLU A 125 -11.52 9.62 -1.91
N ARG A 126 -11.94 9.41 -3.16
CA ARG A 126 -11.20 9.93 -4.32
C ARG A 126 -11.60 11.38 -4.57
N MET A 127 -10.70 12.30 -4.24
CA MET A 127 -10.90 13.74 -4.51
C MET A 127 -10.46 14.15 -5.92
N VAL A 128 -9.48 13.46 -6.50
CA VAL A 128 -8.99 13.76 -7.84
C VAL A 128 -9.79 12.95 -8.86
N LEU A 129 -10.75 13.64 -9.48
CA LEU A 129 -11.57 13.12 -10.56
C LEU A 129 -10.99 13.54 -11.92
N MET A 130 -11.04 12.62 -12.88
CA MET A 130 -10.70 12.90 -14.27
C MET A 130 -11.69 13.93 -14.84
N PRO A 131 -11.30 14.71 -15.86
CA PRO A 131 -12.18 15.74 -16.43
C PRO A 131 -13.56 15.24 -16.86
N TRP A 132 -13.67 13.98 -17.30
CA TRP A 132 -14.93 13.34 -17.72
C TRP A 132 -15.78 12.76 -16.58
N GLU A 133 -15.23 12.70 -15.36
CA GLU A 133 -15.94 12.20 -14.17
C GLU A 133 -16.56 13.33 -13.35
N LYS A 134 -16.13 14.58 -13.59
CA LYS A 134 -16.74 15.78 -13.01
C LYS A 134 -18.06 16.04 -13.74
N ARG A 135 -19.16 15.50 -13.19
CA ARG A 135 -20.52 15.89 -13.58
C ARG A 135 -20.90 17.23 -12.99
#